data_AF-A0A6P6TG52-F1
#
_entry.id   AF-A0A6P6TG52-F1
#
_cell.length_a   1.000
_cell.length_b   1.000
_cell.length_c   1.000
_cell.angle_alpha   90.00
_cell.angle_beta   90.00
_cell.angle_gamma   90.00
#
_symmetry.space_group_name_H-M   'P 1'
#
loop_
_entity.id
_entity.type
_entity.pdbx_description
1 polymer ?
#
loop_
_entity_poly.entity_id
_entity_poly.type
_entity_poly.pdbx_seq_one_letter_code
_entity_poly.pdbx_strand_id
1 'polypeptide(L)'
;MNLLVNSSGHARITISDQKQNFSAKIYATEATARLGQLMMEDLVKMHNEIRQFYGPEESTCPEWMKWDEVELLPSAIREILWGRDGDLCGWMPLYSVADVKGCMQNVQSLKYAEEACYNGTLLIRAFSSGLDIGTCNWSISSPKQRIAYLSSSIFASATAQKFDYNPLRGSDVILFSDSTVCDALDKLENEDDGFNPAIKKLQSSDDDKESYTEFLQNKDKFAEELEKLAFLCSCSLDSVKAGGSVLIPIARLGVLLQLLECITLSLQSSDLKVPIYIISSVAEELVAFLNVIPEWLCKQRQDKFYSGQPLFAFMDLLNEKRLFLFPVLHSPELLSIWHEPCIVICPHWSLRIGPAVHLLQHWCGDKNSLLVMEEGFNANLAFLPFKSMEIKVLQCSFLSGMNFRKAEFLLKLLKPKYVLFPEKLKQGKSFVNQSFSVIYYLENETVKVPKLKDSSELDIGIDLACQLGYTKLEKEEMSIARLKGELLVEQGKNVLFSGKEYAGSSETRPLLYLGGVNLENFLTTLQSMGINATVEEAMTTDGSDKTSLVHILGPKKALIEVTAARTIVSTDDEYLSALISKAICNILNIV
;
A
#
# COMPACT_ATOMS: atom_id res chain seq x y z
N MET A 1 -9.75 -10.84 -1.71
CA MET A 1 -9.41 -9.53 -2.30
C MET A 1 -9.02 -8.64 -1.14
N ASN A 2 -7.74 -8.35 -0.94
CA ASN A 2 -7.30 -7.63 0.27
C ASN A 2 -7.38 -6.12 0.00
N LEU A 3 -7.97 -5.37 0.93
CA LEU A 3 -8.03 -3.91 0.88
C LEU A 3 -6.92 -3.34 1.75
N LEU A 4 -6.03 -2.59 1.13
CA LEU A 4 -4.99 -1.80 1.78
C LEU A 4 -5.48 -0.36 1.83
N VAL A 5 -5.58 0.16 3.04
CA VAL A 5 -6.31 1.41 3.29
C VAL A 5 -5.35 2.52 3.66
N ASN A 6 -5.45 3.65 2.96
CA ASN A 6 -4.81 4.91 3.33
C ASN A 6 -5.87 5.95 3.74
N SER A 7 -5.45 7.06 4.37
CA SER A 7 -6.34 8.05 5.01
C SER A 7 -7.56 8.47 4.18
N SER A 8 -7.41 8.66 2.87
CA SER A 8 -8.50 9.05 1.95
C SER A 8 -9.44 7.91 1.52
N GLY A 9 -9.12 6.65 1.82
CA GLY A 9 -9.87 5.46 1.39
C GLY A 9 -11.03 5.03 2.28
N HIS A 10 -11.10 5.50 3.54
CA HIS A 10 -12.03 5.00 4.56
C HIS A 10 -13.50 5.09 4.15
N ALA A 11 -13.89 6.19 3.49
CA ALA A 11 -15.27 6.41 3.08
C ALA A 11 -15.78 5.37 2.06
N ARG A 12 -14.91 4.73 1.27
CA ARG A 12 -15.30 3.69 0.30
C ARG A 12 -15.29 2.28 0.89
N ILE A 13 -14.67 2.08 2.04
CA ILE A 13 -14.47 0.75 2.63
C ILE A 13 -15.72 0.29 3.34
N THR A 14 -16.37 1.16 4.11
CA THR A 14 -17.69 0.88 4.70
C THR A 14 -18.74 0.56 3.63
N ILE A 15 -18.71 1.26 2.49
CA ILE A 15 -19.61 0.98 1.35
C ILE A 15 -19.31 -0.40 0.71
N SER A 16 -18.04 -0.81 0.71
CA SER A 16 -17.61 -2.10 0.17
C SER A 16 -17.95 -3.26 1.12
N ASP A 17 -17.86 -3.03 2.43
CA ASP A 17 -18.20 -4.01 3.49
C ASP A 17 -19.72 -4.22 3.62
N GLN A 18 -20.55 -3.21 3.29
CA GLN A 18 -22.01 -3.34 3.20
C GLN A 18 -22.48 -4.32 2.11
N LYS A 19 -21.65 -4.64 1.11
CA LYS A 19 -21.99 -5.71 0.16
C LYS A 19 -21.89 -7.04 0.90
N GLN A 20 -23.03 -7.70 1.11
CA GLN A 20 -23.24 -8.97 1.85
C GLN A 20 -22.27 -10.15 1.53
N ASN A 21 -21.36 -10.01 0.58
CA ASN A 21 -20.38 -11.02 0.16
C ASN A 21 -18.91 -10.63 0.41
N PHE A 22 -18.62 -9.51 1.11
CA PHE A 22 -17.23 -9.13 1.39
C PHE A 22 -16.70 -9.85 2.64
N SER A 23 -15.95 -10.95 2.43
CA SER A 23 -15.37 -11.77 3.51
C SER A 23 -13.85 -11.62 3.63
N ALA A 24 -13.28 -10.54 3.11
CA ALA A 24 -11.83 -10.41 2.99
C ALA A 24 -11.22 -9.63 4.16
N LYS A 25 -9.96 -9.94 4.47
CA LYS A 25 -9.20 -9.22 5.51
C LYS A 25 -8.83 -7.83 5.02
N ILE A 26 -9.07 -6.84 5.87
CA ILE A 26 -8.72 -5.44 5.64
C ILE A 26 -7.51 -5.12 6.51
N TYR A 27 -6.47 -4.52 5.91
CA TYR A 27 -5.29 -4.07 6.65
C TYR A 27 -5.19 -2.55 6.57
N ALA A 28 -4.99 -1.93 7.72
CA ALA A 28 -4.81 -0.50 7.86
C ALA A 28 -3.77 -0.22 8.94
N THR A 29 -3.13 0.94 8.92
CA THR A 29 -2.32 1.33 10.08
C THR A 29 -3.23 1.69 11.26
N GLU A 30 -2.76 1.48 12.48
CA GLU A 30 -3.55 1.78 13.70
C GLU A 30 -4.05 3.23 13.71
N ALA A 31 -3.17 4.18 13.42
CA ALA A 31 -3.54 5.59 13.42
C ALA A 31 -4.53 5.95 12.30
N THR A 32 -4.34 5.39 11.11
CA THR A 32 -5.25 5.63 9.99
C THR A 32 -6.62 4.98 10.20
N ALA A 33 -6.68 3.77 10.77
CA ALA A 33 -7.93 3.12 11.14
C ALA A 33 -8.73 3.97 12.15
N ARG A 34 -8.05 4.49 13.19
CA ARG A 34 -8.68 5.32 14.21
C ARG A 34 -9.16 6.66 13.67
N LEU A 35 -8.31 7.39 12.94
CA LEU A 35 -8.69 8.66 12.32
C LEU A 35 -9.82 8.47 11.30
N GLY A 36 -9.74 7.40 10.49
CA GLY A 36 -10.78 7.03 9.55
C GLY A 36 -12.12 6.78 10.23
N GLN A 37 -12.14 6.06 11.35
CA GLN A 37 -13.35 5.87 12.15
C GLN A 37 -13.96 7.20 12.59
N LEU A 38 -13.17 8.10 13.17
CA LEU A 38 -13.66 9.41 13.62
C LEU A 38 -14.24 10.24 12.47
N MET A 39 -13.56 10.27 11.32
CA MET A 39 -14.05 10.97 10.13
C MET A 39 -15.37 10.39 9.61
N MET A 40 -15.50 9.06 9.61
CA MET A 40 -16.73 8.38 9.19
C MET A 40 -17.89 8.67 10.16
N GLU A 41 -17.64 8.61 11.47
CA GLU A 41 -18.66 8.91 12.49
C GLU A 41 -19.12 10.37 12.44
N ASP A 42 -18.20 11.31 12.25
CA ASP A 42 -18.53 12.73 12.12
C ASP A 42 -19.36 12.99 10.86
N LEU A 43 -19.02 12.35 9.74
CA LEU A 43 -19.80 12.43 8.50
C LEU A 43 -21.24 11.92 8.68
N VAL A 44 -21.42 10.78 9.36
CA VAL A 44 -22.75 10.22 9.63
C VAL A 44 -23.56 11.13 10.54
N LYS A 45 -22.94 11.71 11.58
CA LYS A 45 -23.62 12.64 12.48
C LYS A 45 -24.06 13.92 11.74
N MET A 46 -23.18 14.53 10.95
CA MET A 46 -23.57 15.70 10.15
C MET A 46 -24.67 15.37 9.13
N HIS A 47 -24.67 14.16 8.56
CA HIS A 47 -25.70 13.73 7.62
C HIS A 47 -27.05 13.53 8.32
N ASN A 48 -27.04 12.91 9.49
CA ASN A 48 -28.23 12.73 10.32
C ASN A 48 -28.82 14.08 10.76
N GLU A 49 -27.97 15.05 11.11
CA GLU A 49 -28.41 16.42 11.45
C GLU A 49 -29.15 17.06 10.27
N ILE A 50 -28.57 17.02 9.06
CA ILE A 50 -29.25 17.54 7.86
C ILE A 50 -30.56 16.81 7.59
N ARG A 51 -30.56 15.49 7.71
CA ARG A 51 -31.76 14.69 7.48
C ARG A 51 -32.86 15.04 8.50
N GLN A 52 -32.48 15.31 9.75
CA GLN A 52 -33.43 15.70 10.79
C GLN A 52 -34.06 17.07 10.53
N PHE A 53 -33.29 18.05 10.04
CA PHE A 53 -33.79 19.42 9.82
C PHE A 53 -34.41 19.65 8.44
N TYR A 54 -33.91 18.98 7.40
CA TYR A 54 -34.23 19.26 6.00
C TYR A 54 -34.61 18.01 5.19
N GLY A 55 -34.44 16.81 5.76
CA GLY A 55 -34.70 15.56 5.07
C GLY A 55 -36.16 15.13 5.13
N PRO A 56 -36.59 14.27 4.20
CA PRO A 56 -37.91 13.63 4.28
C PRO A 56 -37.97 12.69 5.49
N GLU A 57 -39.17 12.54 6.07
CA GLU A 57 -39.41 11.62 7.19
C GLU A 57 -39.12 10.15 6.81
N GLU A 58 -39.27 9.80 5.52
CA GLU A 58 -39.07 8.45 5.00
C GLU A 58 -37.66 8.22 4.42
N SER A 59 -37.19 6.97 4.47
CA SER A 59 -35.85 6.53 4.00
C SER A 59 -35.83 6.15 2.52
N THR A 60 -36.56 6.88 1.67
CA THR A 60 -36.67 6.57 0.24
C THR A 60 -35.64 7.34 -0.59
N CYS A 61 -35.36 6.84 -1.79
CA CYS A 61 -34.58 7.59 -2.79
C CYS A 61 -35.23 8.97 -2.98
N PRO A 62 -34.46 10.09 -2.99
CA PRO A 62 -35.03 11.41 -3.18
C PRO A 62 -35.81 11.49 -4.50
N GLU A 63 -36.96 12.18 -4.50
CA GLU A 63 -37.79 12.25 -5.69
C GLU A 63 -37.07 12.86 -6.90
N TRP A 64 -36.14 13.80 -6.65
CA TRP A 64 -35.32 14.42 -7.69
C TRP A 64 -34.31 13.49 -8.38
N MET A 65 -34.02 12.32 -7.80
CA MET A 65 -33.19 11.29 -8.43
C MET A 65 -33.97 10.44 -9.45
N LYS A 66 -35.26 10.69 -9.66
CA LYS A 66 -36.03 10.09 -10.77
C LYS A 66 -35.44 10.58 -12.11
N TRP A 67 -35.34 9.68 -13.09
CA TRP A 67 -34.72 9.93 -14.41
C TRP A 67 -35.24 11.21 -15.08
N ASP A 68 -36.57 11.41 -15.04
CA ASP A 68 -37.24 12.55 -15.67
C ASP A 68 -36.81 13.91 -15.08
N GLU A 69 -36.45 13.96 -13.78
CA GLU A 69 -36.01 15.18 -13.11
C GLU A 69 -34.51 15.44 -13.33
N VAL A 70 -33.69 14.39 -13.43
CA VAL A 70 -32.25 14.49 -13.70
C VAL A 70 -31.98 15.05 -15.09
N GLU A 71 -32.81 14.73 -16.09
CA GLU A 71 -32.72 15.28 -17.44
C GLU A 71 -33.05 16.78 -17.51
N LEU A 72 -33.68 17.35 -16.49
CA LEU A 72 -33.98 18.78 -16.42
C LEU A 72 -32.84 19.59 -15.77
N LEU A 73 -31.86 18.92 -15.15
CA LEU A 73 -30.75 19.59 -14.48
C LEU A 73 -29.76 20.22 -15.48
N PRO A 74 -29.12 21.35 -15.13
CA PRO A 74 -28.05 21.95 -15.92
C PRO A 74 -26.95 20.94 -16.28
N SER A 75 -26.36 21.07 -17.46
CA SER A 75 -25.34 20.13 -17.98
C SER A 75 -24.19 19.90 -17.00
N ALA A 76 -23.69 20.96 -16.36
CA ALA A 76 -22.61 20.86 -15.37
C ALA A 76 -22.96 20.02 -14.14
N ILE A 77 -24.22 20.04 -13.67
CA ILE A 77 -24.67 19.21 -12.54
C ILE A 77 -24.91 17.77 -13.03
N ARG A 78 -25.42 17.64 -14.25
CA ARG A 78 -25.71 16.34 -14.87
C ARG A 78 -24.44 15.51 -15.08
N GLU A 79 -23.37 16.13 -15.58
CA GLU A 79 -22.04 15.50 -15.71
C GLU A 79 -21.49 15.04 -14.34
N ILE A 80 -21.74 15.81 -13.27
CA ILE A 80 -21.34 15.42 -11.91
C ILE A 80 -22.16 14.21 -11.42
N LEU A 81 -23.47 14.21 -11.68
CA LEU A 81 -24.38 13.14 -11.25
C LEU A 81 -24.12 11.81 -11.98
N TRP A 82 -23.84 11.88 -13.27
CA TRP A 82 -23.52 10.71 -14.10
C TRP A 82 -22.12 10.16 -13.83
N GLY A 83 -21.25 10.93 -13.19
CA GLY A 83 -19.85 10.57 -12.98
C GLY A 83 -19.10 10.42 -14.31
N ARG A 84 -17.85 9.95 -14.23
CA ARG A 84 -17.01 9.74 -15.42
C ARG A 84 -17.49 8.61 -16.34
N ASP A 85 -18.25 7.66 -15.79
CA ASP A 85 -18.68 6.45 -16.50
C ASP A 85 -20.12 6.56 -17.06
N GLY A 86 -20.80 7.68 -16.85
CA GLY A 86 -22.11 7.95 -17.45
C GLY A 86 -23.30 7.24 -16.79
N ASP A 87 -23.12 6.65 -15.60
CA ASP A 87 -24.07 5.71 -15.02
C ASP A 87 -24.58 6.18 -13.64
N LEU A 88 -25.89 6.45 -13.52
CA LEU A 88 -26.54 6.86 -12.26
C LEU A 88 -26.50 5.77 -11.18
N CYS A 89 -26.24 4.51 -11.57
CA CYS A 89 -26.26 3.33 -10.71
C CYS A 89 -25.11 3.25 -9.68
N GLY A 90 -24.19 4.22 -9.66
CA GLY A 90 -23.04 4.24 -8.74
C GLY A 90 -23.30 4.89 -7.37
N TRP A 91 -24.40 5.64 -7.20
CA TRP A 91 -24.70 6.33 -5.94
C TRP A 91 -25.24 5.36 -4.90
N MET A 92 -24.63 5.37 -3.70
CA MET A 92 -25.02 4.53 -2.58
C MET A 92 -25.51 5.41 -1.42
N PRO A 93 -26.50 4.95 -0.62
CA PRO A 93 -26.85 5.62 0.62
C PRO A 93 -25.63 5.68 1.55
N LEU A 94 -25.58 6.71 2.40
CA LEU A 94 -24.52 6.81 3.41
C LEU A 94 -24.66 5.65 4.40
N TYR A 95 -23.52 5.11 4.83
CA TYR A 95 -23.45 4.07 5.86
C TYR A 95 -23.96 4.59 7.22
N SER A 96 -24.41 3.69 8.09
CA SER A 96 -24.85 4.01 9.44
C SER A 96 -23.69 3.92 10.46
N VAL A 97 -23.90 4.45 11.67
CA VAL A 97 -22.92 4.31 12.77
C VAL A 97 -22.68 2.83 13.13
N ALA A 98 -23.71 1.98 13.01
CA ALA A 98 -23.57 0.55 13.24
C ALA A 98 -22.68 -0.11 12.18
N ASP A 99 -22.81 0.31 10.91
CA ASP A 99 -21.98 -0.19 9.82
C ASP A 99 -20.52 0.23 9.99
N VAL A 100 -20.26 1.47 10.44
CA VAL A 100 -18.90 1.90 10.79
C VAL A 100 -18.31 0.99 11.85
N LYS A 101 -19.05 0.72 12.94
CA LYS A 101 -18.57 -0.17 14.01
C LYS A 101 -18.33 -1.59 13.53
N GLY A 102 -19.22 -2.15 12.70
CA GLY A 102 -19.06 -3.48 12.11
C GLY A 102 -17.82 -3.56 11.22
N CYS A 103 -17.65 -2.57 10.33
CA CYS A 103 -16.48 -2.47 9.46
C CYS A 103 -15.18 -2.39 10.28
N MET A 104 -15.13 -1.58 11.33
CA MET A 104 -13.92 -1.44 12.15
C MET A 104 -13.54 -2.72 12.91
N GLN A 105 -14.49 -3.61 13.20
CA GLN A 105 -14.18 -4.93 13.79
C GLN A 105 -13.46 -5.87 12.81
N ASN A 106 -13.67 -5.69 11.50
CA ASN A 106 -13.04 -6.48 10.45
C ASN A 106 -11.65 -5.95 10.04
N VAL A 107 -11.29 -4.74 10.49
CA VAL A 107 -10.00 -4.12 10.19
C VAL A 107 -8.91 -4.68 11.09
N GLN A 108 -7.88 -5.27 10.49
CA GLN A 108 -6.65 -5.61 11.17
C GLN A 108 -5.71 -4.40 11.15
N SER A 109 -5.56 -3.76 12.31
CA SER A 109 -4.62 -2.65 12.50
C SER A 109 -3.18 -3.14 12.61
N LEU A 110 -2.25 -2.40 12.00
CA LEU A 110 -0.82 -2.67 12.02
C LEU A 110 -0.03 -1.42 12.41
N LYS A 111 1.09 -1.61 13.11
CA LYS A 111 2.11 -0.57 13.33
C LYS A 111 3.04 -0.48 12.12
N TYR A 112 3.80 0.61 12.05
CA TYR A 112 4.85 0.72 11.03
C TYR A 112 5.88 -0.40 11.19
N ALA A 113 6.28 -0.98 10.06
CA ALA A 113 7.17 -2.13 9.94
C ALA A 113 6.70 -3.42 10.63
N GLU A 114 5.49 -3.45 11.20
CA GLU A 114 4.89 -4.68 11.71
C GLU A 114 4.64 -5.66 10.57
N GLU A 115 4.87 -6.94 10.86
CA GLU A 115 4.75 -8.02 9.90
C GLU A 115 3.41 -8.73 10.04
N ALA A 116 2.53 -8.56 9.06
CA ALA A 116 1.29 -9.30 8.97
C ALA A 116 1.39 -10.39 7.92
N CYS A 117 1.15 -11.64 8.31
CA CYS A 117 1.10 -12.76 7.38
C CYS A 117 -0.34 -13.11 7.03
N TYR A 118 -0.65 -13.11 5.74
CA TYR A 118 -1.93 -13.57 5.20
C TYR A 118 -1.78 -15.00 4.68
N ASN A 119 -2.52 -15.94 5.30
CA ASN A 119 -2.56 -17.37 4.97
C ASN A 119 -1.18 -18.05 4.87
N GLY A 120 -0.17 -17.57 5.61
CA GLY A 120 1.21 -18.11 5.54
C GLY A 120 2.02 -17.67 4.31
N THR A 121 1.35 -17.20 3.25
CA THR A 121 1.94 -17.00 1.92
C THR A 121 2.33 -15.57 1.61
N LEU A 122 1.57 -14.59 2.09
CA LEU A 122 1.82 -13.18 1.79
C LEU A 122 2.23 -12.45 3.06
N LEU A 123 3.35 -11.75 2.99
CA LEU A 123 3.86 -10.90 4.05
C LEU A 123 3.55 -9.45 3.72
N ILE A 124 2.83 -8.78 4.60
CA ILE A 124 2.34 -7.41 4.43
C ILE A 124 3.00 -6.55 5.51
N ARG A 125 3.61 -5.43 5.10
CA ARG A 125 4.22 -4.44 5.99
C ARG A 125 3.83 -3.03 5.56
N ALA A 126 3.58 -2.16 6.53
CA ALA A 126 3.28 -0.74 6.30
C ALA A 126 4.49 0.13 6.65
N PHE A 127 4.86 1.07 5.78
CA PHE A 127 5.93 2.04 6.02
C PHE A 127 5.40 3.46 5.86
N SER A 128 5.84 4.41 6.68
CA SER A 128 5.31 5.78 6.63
C SER A 128 5.44 6.40 5.24
N SER A 129 4.39 7.06 4.73
CA SER A 129 4.45 7.85 3.49
C SER A 129 4.84 9.32 3.73
N GLY A 130 4.82 9.77 4.99
CA GLY A 130 5.16 11.13 5.39
C GLY A 130 4.09 12.19 5.15
N LEU A 131 3.00 11.88 4.45
CA LEU A 131 1.99 12.89 4.07
C LEU A 131 1.16 13.35 5.28
N ASP A 132 0.52 12.41 5.96
CA ASP A 132 -0.30 12.67 7.14
C ASP A 132 -0.15 11.56 8.19
N ILE A 133 -0.70 11.77 9.38
CA ILE A 133 -0.59 10.84 10.51
C ILE A 133 -1.20 9.48 10.14
N GLY A 134 -0.39 8.42 10.26
CA GLY A 134 -0.78 7.05 9.92
C GLY A 134 -0.64 6.67 8.45
N THR A 135 -0.51 7.63 7.53
CA THR A 135 -0.43 7.34 6.09
C THR A 135 0.78 6.49 5.72
N CYS A 136 0.60 5.53 4.82
CA CYS A 136 1.62 4.51 4.58
C CYS A 136 1.74 4.05 3.13
N ASN A 137 2.92 3.51 2.82
CA ASN A 137 3.25 2.76 1.63
C ASN A 137 3.38 1.29 2.02
N TRP A 138 2.70 0.42 1.27
CA TRP A 138 2.61 -0.99 1.61
C TRP A 138 3.67 -1.80 0.87
N SER A 139 4.33 -2.71 1.57
CA SER A 139 5.18 -3.75 0.97
C SER A 139 4.48 -5.08 1.12
N ILE A 140 4.22 -5.74 -0.02
CA ILE A 140 3.62 -7.06 -0.11
C ILE A 140 4.68 -7.99 -0.68
N SER A 141 5.17 -8.91 0.14
CA SER A 141 6.15 -9.91 -0.26
C SER A 141 5.48 -11.28 -0.39
N SER A 142 5.76 -11.95 -1.48
CA SER A 142 5.44 -13.36 -1.71
C SER A 142 6.73 -14.14 -1.96
N PRO A 143 6.73 -15.49 -1.90
CA PRO A 143 7.94 -16.28 -2.15
C PRO A 143 8.59 -16.02 -3.52
N LYS A 144 7.82 -15.54 -4.50
CA LYS A 144 8.28 -15.33 -5.89
C LYS A 144 8.49 -13.87 -6.27
N GLN A 145 7.88 -12.95 -5.55
CA GLN A 145 7.80 -11.56 -5.98
C GLN A 145 7.54 -10.60 -4.82
N ARG A 146 8.14 -9.41 -4.93
CA ARG A 146 7.90 -8.31 -3.99
C ARG A 146 7.24 -7.12 -4.68
N ILE A 147 6.08 -6.71 -4.18
CA ILE A 147 5.28 -5.61 -4.69
C ILE A 147 5.27 -4.49 -3.65
N ALA A 148 5.56 -3.26 -4.08
CA ALA A 148 5.39 -2.07 -3.27
C ALA A 148 4.25 -1.21 -3.81
N TYR A 149 3.35 -0.76 -2.93
CA TYR A 149 2.31 0.21 -3.21
C TYR A 149 2.75 1.57 -2.70
N LEU A 150 3.06 2.48 -3.63
CA LEU A 150 3.38 3.87 -3.36
C LEU A 150 2.13 4.71 -3.48
N SER A 151 1.67 5.16 -2.33
CA SER A 151 0.64 6.18 -2.22
C SER A 151 1.22 7.59 -2.25
N SER A 152 0.34 8.58 -2.17
CA SER A 152 0.74 9.98 -2.00
C SER A 152 1.70 10.14 -0.82
N SER A 153 2.92 10.54 -1.12
CA SER A 153 4.05 10.52 -0.18
C SER A 153 4.86 11.81 -0.26
N ILE A 154 5.40 12.26 0.87
CA ILE A 154 6.32 13.41 0.95
C ILE A 154 7.53 13.06 1.82
N PHE A 155 8.71 13.54 1.43
CA PHE A 155 9.96 13.18 2.11
C PHE A 155 10.17 13.89 3.46
N ALA A 156 9.55 15.06 3.65
CA ALA A 156 9.65 15.85 4.86
C ALA A 156 8.26 16.32 5.30
N SER A 157 7.99 16.25 6.60
CA SER A 157 6.74 16.67 7.23
C SER A 157 7.00 17.26 8.61
N ALA A 158 6.22 18.27 8.99
CA ALA A 158 6.28 18.89 10.32
C ALA A 158 5.49 18.11 11.37
N THR A 159 4.57 17.24 10.93
CA THR A 159 3.60 16.55 11.79
C THR A 159 3.83 15.05 11.79
N ALA A 160 3.73 14.42 10.63
CA ALA A 160 3.81 12.98 10.48
C ALA A 160 5.26 12.46 10.43
N GLN A 161 5.43 11.18 10.74
CA GLN A 161 6.71 10.49 10.59
C GLN A 161 7.22 10.56 9.14
N LYS A 162 8.50 10.88 8.92
CA LYS A 162 9.07 11.02 7.57
C LYS A 162 8.87 9.78 6.70
N PHE A 163 8.82 9.96 5.38
CA PHE A 163 8.78 8.84 4.43
C PHE A 163 10.02 7.94 4.58
N ASP A 164 9.79 6.66 4.89
CA ASP A 164 10.83 5.63 4.86
C ASP A 164 10.75 4.79 3.58
N TYR A 165 11.59 5.12 2.61
CA TYR A 165 11.68 4.42 1.33
C TYR A 165 12.72 3.28 1.32
N ASN A 166 13.58 3.17 2.34
CA ASN A 166 14.63 2.15 2.35
C ASN A 166 14.08 0.72 2.28
N PRO A 167 13.00 0.39 3.00
CA PRO A 167 12.41 -0.94 2.93
C PRO A 167 11.92 -1.29 1.54
N LEU A 168 11.55 -0.30 0.71
CA LEU A 168 11.02 -0.52 -0.63
C LEU A 168 12.11 -0.85 -1.66
N ARG A 169 13.39 -0.76 -1.30
CA ARG A 169 14.51 -1.14 -2.18
C ARG A 169 14.44 -2.63 -2.52
N GLY A 170 14.73 -2.96 -3.77
CA GLY A 170 14.65 -4.33 -4.27
C GLY A 170 13.21 -4.84 -4.46
N SER A 171 12.22 -3.95 -4.52
CA SER A 171 10.87 -4.31 -4.95
C SER A 171 10.89 -4.62 -6.44
N ASP A 172 10.31 -5.76 -6.81
CA ASP A 172 10.21 -6.17 -8.20
C ASP A 172 9.22 -5.28 -8.97
N VAL A 173 8.12 -4.93 -8.30
CA VAL A 173 7.01 -4.16 -8.87
C VAL A 173 6.68 -3.01 -7.96
N ILE A 174 6.50 -1.82 -8.53
CA ILE A 174 6.02 -0.65 -7.80
C ILE A 174 4.70 -0.20 -8.43
N LEU A 175 3.63 -0.21 -7.65
CA LEU A 175 2.34 0.38 -8.03
C LEU A 175 2.30 1.81 -7.51
N PHE A 176 2.21 2.78 -8.41
CA PHE A 176 2.18 4.19 -8.09
C PHE A 176 0.76 4.73 -8.20
N SER A 177 0.21 5.28 -7.12
CA SER A 177 -1.19 5.74 -7.06
C SER A 177 -1.34 7.26 -6.84
N ASP A 178 -0.24 8.01 -6.78
CA ASP A 178 -0.30 9.44 -6.41
C ASP A 178 -0.90 10.28 -7.55
N SER A 179 -2.07 10.88 -7.30
CA SER A 179 -2.78 11.71 -8.28
C SER A 179 -2.18 13.09 -8.45
N THR A 180 -1.36 13.57 -7.51
CA THR A 180 -0.73 14.90 -7.63
C THR A 180 0.25 14.98 -8.78
N VAL A 181 0.77 13.84 -9.22
CA VAL A 181 1.61 13.76 -10.42
C VAL A 181 0.78 14.09 -11.66
N CYS A 182 -0.51 13.76 -11.69
CA CYS A 182 -1.43 14.15 -12.75
C CYS A 182 -1.70 15.66 -12.72
N ASP A 183 -2.06 16.22 -11.57
CA ASP A 183 -2.42 17.64 -11.45
C ASP A 183 -1.23 18.58 -11.73
N ALA A 184 0.00 18.13 -11.43
CA ALA A 184 1.21 18.88 -11.75
C ALA A 184 1.52 18.89 -13.25
N LEU A 185 1.12 17.86 -14.00
CA LEU A 185 1.32 17.80 -15.46
C LEU A 185 0.45 18.83 -16.18
N ASP A 186 -0.79 19.03 -15.71
CA ASP A 186 -1.71 20.04 -16.25
C ASP A 186 -1.21 21.49 -15.98
N LYS A 187 -0.45 21.70 -14.90
CA LYS A 187 0.17 23.00 -14.57
C LYS A 187 1.54 23.21 -15.26
N LEU A 188 2.24 22.14 -15.62
CA LEU A 188 3.58 22.15 -16.24
C LEU A 188 3.60 22.50 -17.73
N GLU A 189 2.45 22.61 -18.41
CA GLU A 189 2.39 23.12 -19.78
C GLU A 189 2.79 24.61 -19.87
N ASN A 190 2.90 25.32 -18.74
CA ASN A 190 3.22 26.76 -18.69
C ASN A 190 4.50 27.12 -17.93
N GLU A 191 5.24 26.16 -17.35
CA GLU A 191 6.49 26.45 -16.64
C GLU A 191 7.65 25.61 -17.19
N ASP A 192 8.47 26.24 -18.03
CA ASP A 192 9.79 25.76 -18.45
C ASP A 192 10.75 25.79 -17.26
N ASP A 193 10.59 24.84 -16.33
CA ASP A 193 11.43 24.73 -15.13
C ASP A 193 12.79 24.07 -15.45
N GLY A 194 13.41 24.50 -16.55
CA GLY A 194 14.70 24.05 -17.09
C GLY A 194 15.93 24.66 -16.41
N PHE A 195 15.78 25.36 -15.28
CA PHE A 195 16.82 26.25 -14.75
C PHE A 195 17.33 25.96 -13.34
N ASN A 196 17.20 24.74 -12.80
CA ASN A 196 17.88 24.40 -11.55
C ASN A 196 19.29 23.79 -11.81
N PRO A 197 20.40 24.48 -11.49
CA PRO A 197 21.76 24.03 -11.80
C PRO A 197 22.18 22.73 -11.08
N ALA A 198 21.52 22.37 -9.98
CA ALA A 198 21.73 21.07 -9.31
C ALA A 198 21.30 19.88 -10.19
N ILE A 199 20.24 20.06 -11.00
CA ILE A 199 19.67 19.00 -11.84
C ILE A 199 20.60 18.67 -13.01
N LYS A 200 21.26 19.68 -13.60
CA LYS A 200 22.26 19.45 -14.67
C LYS A 200 23.47 18.67 -14.16
N LYS A 201 23.88 18.87 -12.91
CA LYS A 201 24.95 18.10 -12.26
C LYS A 201 24.56 16.63 -12.03
N LEU A 202 23.33 16.37 -11.59
CA LEU A 202 22.83 15.00 -11.39
C LEU A 202 22.64 14.23 -12.71
N GLN A 203 22.27 14.92 -13.80
CA GLN A 203 22.14 14.28 -15.12
C GLN A 203 23.50 13.96 -15.79
N SER A 204 24.60 14.58 -15.33
CA SER A 204 25.95 14.32 -15.84
C SER A 204 26.80 13.38 -14.97
N SER A 205 26.32 12.99 -13.78
CA SER A 205 27.03 12.10 -12.84
C SER A 205 26.19 10.86 -12.53
N ASP A 206 26.37 9.82 -13.32
CA ASP A 206 25.45 8.67 -13.38
C ASP A 206 25.52 7.71 -12.17
N ASP A 207 26.31 7.98 -11.11
CA ASP A 207 26.55 6.96 -10.06
C ASP A 207 26.56 7.42 -8.58
N ASP A 208 26.35 8.70 -8.27
CA ASP A 208 26.43 9.16 -6.86
C ASP A 208 25.07 9.04 -6.13
N LYS A 209 24.81 7.87 -5.52
CA LYS A 209 23.63 7.58 -4.67
C LYS A 209 23.39 8.62 -3.56
N GLU A 210 24.45 9.27 -3.07
CA GLU A 210 24.37 10.31 -2.05
C GLU A 210 23.72 11.58 -2.61
N SER A 211 24.07 11.99 -3.84
CA SER A 211 23.49 13.16 -4.53
C SER A 211 21.98 13.02 -4.76
N TYR A 212 21.52 11.82 -5.14
CA TYR A 212 20.09 11.52 -5.26
C TYR A 212 19.36 11.62 -3.92
N THR A 213 19.99 11.13 -2.85
CA THR A 213 19.40 11.13 -1.51
C THR A 213 19.26 12.57 -0.98
N GLU A 214 20.26 13.41 -1.22
CA GLU A 214 20.23 14.82 -0.86
C GLU A 214 19.12 15.58 -1.61
N PHE A 215 18.95 15.34 -2.91
CA PHE A 215 17.87 15.95 -3.71
C PHE A 215 16.46 15.55 -3.22
N LEU A 216 16.24 14.28 -2.89
CA LEU A 216 14.95 13.81 -2.38
C LEU A 216 14.63 14.44 -1.01
N GLN A 217 15.64 14.55 -0.15
CA GLN A 217 15.55 15.16 1.18
C GLN A 217 15.52 16.68 1.16
N ASN A 218 15.70 17.31 -0.01
CA ASN A 218 15.64 18.76 -0.13
C ASN A 218 14.30 19.30 0.41
N LYS A 219 14.42 20.21 1.39
CA LYS A 219 13.34 20.81 2.17
C LYS A 219 12.74 22.06 1.54
N ASP A 220 13.20 22.52 0.38
CA ASP A 220 12.69 23.74 -0.26
C ASP A 220 11.15 23.79 -0.33
N LYS A 221 10.51 22.72 -0.82
CA LYS A 221 9.04 22.63 -0.87
C LYS A 221 8.36 22.60 0.50
N PHE A 222 9.06 22.09 1.52
CA PHE A 222 8.54 22.10 2.88
C PHE A 222 8.59 23.51 3.46
N ALA A 223 9.62 24.30 3.13
CA ALA A 223 9.69 25.71 3.49
C ALA A 223 8.58 26.53 2.80
N GLU A 224 8.34 26.30 1.51
CA GLU A 224 7.23 26.93 0.77
C GLU A 224 5.87 26.67 1.44
N GLU A 225 5.61 25.45 1.91
CA GLU A 225 4.37 25.15 2.64
C GLU A 225 4.25 25.88 3.97
N LEU A 226 5.35 26.00 4.72
CA LEU A 226 5.37 26.77 5.96
C LEU A 226 5.11 28.27 5.69
N GLU A 227 5.63 28.81 4.58
CA GLU A 227 5.35 30.18 4.15
C GLU A 227 3.87 30.37 3.78
N LYS A 228 3.26 29.43 3.06
CA LYS A 228 1.81 29.46 2.77
C LYS A 228 0.96 29.43 4.03
N LEU A 229 1.32 28.58 5.00
CA LEU A 229 0.63 28.51 6.29
C LEU A 229 0.80 29.78 7.11
N ALA A 230 1.99 30.38 7.10
CA ALA A 230 2.25 31.66 7.73
C ALA A 230 1.44 32.79 7.07
N PHE A 231 1.35 32.78 5.75
CA PHE A 231 0.50 33.72 4.99
C PHE A 231 -0.98 33.56 5.36
N LEU A 232 -1.52 32.33 5.37
CA LEU A 232 -2.89 32.05 5.79
C LEU A 232 -3.15 32.52 7.23
N CYS A 233 -2.20 32.28 8.14
CA CYS A 233 -2.25 32.78 9.51
C CYS A 233 -2.32 34.32 9.56
N SER A 234 -1.48 35.02 8.79
CA SER A 234 -1.51 36.50 8.72
C SER A 234 -2.85 37.03 8.22
N CYS A 235 -3.40 36.47 7.13
CA CYS A 235 -4.71 36.83 6.61
C CYS A 235 -5.83 36.61 7.64
N SER A 236 -5.76 35.50 8.39
CA SER A 236 -6.72 35.20 9.45
C SER A 236 -6.68 36.26 10.56
N LEU A 237 -5.48 36.63 11.02
CA LEU A 237 -5.34 37.65 12.05
C LEU A 237 -5.75 39.03 11.56
N ASP A 238 -5.49 39.38 10.31
CA ASP A 238 -5.88 40.67 9.74
C ASP A 238 -7.40 40.79 9.56
N SER A 239 -8.07 39.69 9.17
CA SER A 239 -9.53 39.60 9.16
C SER A 239 -10.12 39.85 10.54
N VAL A 240 -9.55 39.22 11.57
CA VAL A 240 -9.98 39.42 12.96
C VAL A 240 -9.71 40.84 13.47
N LYS A 241 -8.56 41.43 13.16
CA LYS A 241 -8.26 42.84 13.50
C LYS A 241 -9.24 43.81 12.85
N ALA A 242 -9.74 43.48 11.66
CA ALA A 242 -10.76 44.25 10.96
C ALA A 242 -12.18 44.05 11.54
N GLY A 243 -12.33 43.20 12.57
CA GLY A 243 -13.62 42.91 13.22
C GLY A 243 -14.42 41.80 12.55
N GLY A 244 -13.86 41.08 11.58
CA GLY A 244 -14.50 39.93 10.92
C GLY A 244 -14.12 38.59 11.56
N SER A 245 -14.90 37.55 11.27
CA SER A 245 -14.64 36.18 11.73
C SER A 245 -14.00 35.33 10.63
N VAL A 246 -13.26 34.29 11.03
CA VAL A 246 -12.53 33.41 10.10
C VAL A 246 -13.15 32.01 10.13
N LEU A 247 -13.52 31.49 8.97
CA LEU A 247 -14.04 30.14 8.77
C LEU A 247 -13.01 29.26 8.07
N ILE A 248 -12.63 28.14 8.70
CA ILE A 248 -11.61 27.21 8.22
C ILE A 248 -12.18 25.78 8.14
N PRO A 249 -12.78 25.41 6.99
CA PRO A 249 -13.30 24.08 6.74
C PRO A 249 -12.23 23.19 6.09
N ILE A 250 -11.29 22.68 6.88
CA ILE A 250 -10.17 21.84 6.41
C ILE A 250 -10.36 20.38 6.81
N ALA A 251 -10.10 19.48 5.86
CA ALA A 251 -10.17 18.02 6.01
C ALA A 251 -8.91 17.37 6.58
N ARG A 252 -7.76 17.99 6.29
CA ARG A 252 -6.45 17.37 6.46
C ARG A 252 -5.90 17.69 7.83
N LEU A 253 -5.87 16.67 8.68
CA LEU A 253 -5.43 16.80 10.08
C LEU A 253 -4.01 17.36 10.17
N GLY A 254 -3.08 16.85 9.35
CA GLY A 254 -1.69 17.34 9.35
C GLY A 254 -1.58 18.84 9.06
N VAL A 255 -2.35 19.35 8.11
CA VAL A 255 -2.38 20.78 7.75
C VAL A 255 -3.03 21.60 8.88
N LEU A 256 -4.16 21.12 9.40
CA LEU A 256 -4.87 21.76 10.50
C LEU A 256 -3.97 21.95 11.73
N LEU A 257 -3.22 20.92 12.12
CA LEU A 257 -2.34 20.98 13.29
C LEU A 257 -1.22 22.00 13.10
N GLN A 258 -0.63 22.09 11.90
CA GLN A 258 0.41 23.08 11.60
C GLN A 258 -0.17 24.50 11.61
N LEU A 259 -1.36 24.68 11.05
CA LEU A 259 -2.04 25.97 11.06
C LEU A 259 -2.38 26.43 12.48
N LEU A 260 -2.89 25.53 13.32
CA LEU A 260 -3.15 25.82 14.75
C LEU A 260 -1.87 26.24 15.48
N GLU A 261 -0.73 25.64 15.18
CA GLU A 261 0.56 26.07 15.74
C GLU A 261 0.96 27.47 15.26
N CYS A 262 0.85 27.75 13.96
CA CYS A 262 1.13 29.09 13.42
C CYS A 262 0.25 30.16 14.07
N ILE A 263 -1.05 29.89 14.23
CA ILE A 263 -2.00 30.78 14.88
C ILE A 263 -1.64 30.96 16.36
N THR A 264 -1.30 29.87 17.06
CA THR A 264 -0.91 29.93 18.47
C THR A 264 0.30 30.83 18.68
N LEU A 265 1.38 30.63 17.92
CA LEU A 265 2.60 31.42 18.01
C LEU A 265 2.35 32.90 17.67
N SER A 266 1.52 33.16 16.67
CA SER A 266 1.17 34.53 16.26
C SER A 266 0.24 35.24 17.28
N LEU A 267 -0.63 34.49 17.96
CA LEU A 267 -1.47 35.01 19.03
C LEU A 267 -0.71 35.23 20.35
N GLN A 268 0.36 34.48 20.61
CA GLN A 268 1.24 34.71 21.76
C GLN A 268 2.11 35.97 21.59
N SER A 269 2.44 36.32 20.35
CA SER A 269 3.23 37.51 20.00
C SER A 269 2.39 38.76 19.75
N SER A 270 1.06 38.65 19.79
CA SER A 270 0.14 39.77 19.60
C SER A 270 -0.77 39.96 20.81
N ASP A 271 -1.28 41.19 21.01
CA ASP A 271 -2.22 41.50 22.09
C ASP A 271 -3.67 41.02 21.81
N LEU A 272 -3.86 40.21 20.77
CA LEU A 272 -5.18 39.77 20.30
C LEU A 272 -5.74 38.65 21.19
N LYS A 273 -6.87 38.93 21.85
CA LYS A 273 -7.61 37.97 22.69
C LYS A 273 -8.84 37.42 21.97
N VAL A 274 -8.59 36.72 20.87
CA VAL A 274 -9.62 36.18 19.98
C VAL A 274 -9.92 34.73 20.38
N PRO A 275 -11.20 34.34 20.52
CA PRO A 275 -11.56 32.96 20.77
C PRO A 275 -11.44 32.12 19.50
N ILE A 276 -10.96 30.88 19.67
CA ILE A 276 -10.91 29.88 18.61
C ILE A 276 -11.89 28.75 18.98
N TYR A 277 -12.75 28.36 18.05
CA TYR A 277 -13.70 27.26 18.23
C TYR A 277 -13.38 26.14 17.25
N ILE A 278 -13.25 24.91 17.75
CA ILE A 278 -13.27 23.70 16.93
C ILE A 278 -14.64 23.06 17.11
N ILE A 279 -15.43 23.03 16.04
CA ILE A 279 -16.79 22.50 16.06
C ILE A 279 -16.82 21.21 15.26
N SER A 280 -16.80 20.07 15.94
CA SER A 280 -16.89 18.74 15.34
C SER A 280 -17.31 17.74 16.41
N SER A 281 -18.16 16.79 16.03
CA SER A 281 -18.71 15.82 16.95
C SER A 281 -17.68 14.81 17.50
N VAL A 282 -16.45 14.84 16.96
CA VAL A 282 -15.31 14.01 17.35
C VAL A 282 -14.11 14.85 17.81
N ALA A 283 -14.26 16.16 17.98
CA ALA A 283 -13.15 17.08 18.30
C ALA A 283 -12.38 16.69 19.58
N GLU A 284 -13.09 16.40 20.67
CA GLU A 284 -12.47 16.01 21.94
C GLU A 284 -11.72 14.68 21.83
N GLU A 285 -12.33 13.70 21.15
CA GLU A 285 -11.75 12.38 20.95
C GLU A 285 -10.51 12.44 20.03
N LEU A 286 -10.54 13.31 19.03
CA LEU A 286 -9.40 13.60 18.16
C LEU A 286 -8.25 14.24 18.94
N VAL A 287 -8.51 15.24 19.77
CA VAL A 287 -7.48 15.88 20.61
C VAL A 287 -6.90 14.89 21.62
N ALA A 288 -7.74 14.05 22.25
CA ALA A 288 -7.28 12.99 23.13
C ALA A 288 -6.38 11.97 22.39
N PHE A 289 -6.77 11.60 21.16
CA PHE A 289 -6.00 10.70 20.32
C PHE A 289 -4.62 11.25 19.95
N LEU A 290 -4.50 12.55 19.64
CA LEU A 290 -3.22 13.18 19.31
C LEU A 290 -2.19 13.11 20.45
N ASN A 291 -2.63 13.01 21.71
CA ASN A 291 -1.75 12.89 22.86
C ASN A 291 -1.19 11.47 23.08
N VAL A 292 -1.78 10.44 22.45
CA VAL A 292 -1.42 9.03 22.67
C VAL A 292 -0.76 8.37 21.46
N ILE A 293 -0.35 9.15 20.45
CA ILE A 293 0.25 8.64 19.20
C ILE A 293 1.65 9.20 18.85
N PRO A 294 2.53 9.48 19.81
CA PRO A 294 3.83 10.10 19.50
C PRO A 294 4.64 9.31 18.46
N GLU A 295 4.52 7.98 18.41
CA GLU A 295 5.23 7.11 17.47
C GLU A 295 4.88 7.33 16.00
N TRP A 296 3.72 7.94 15.73
CA TRP A 296 3.25 8.26 14.37
C TRP A 296 3.69 9.66 13.90
N LEU A 297 4.22 10.47 14.82
CA LEU A 297 4.65 11.84 14.58
C LEU A 297 6.11 11.93 14.14
N CYS A 298 6.52 13.10 13.65
CA CYS A 298 7.90 13.36 13.26
C CYS A 298 8.87 13.31 14.46
N LYS A 299 10.16 13.06 14.21
CA LYS A 299 11.19 12.99 15.26
C LYS A 299 11.20 14.21 16.19
N GLN A 300 11.06 15.42 15.65
CA GLN A 300 11.04 16.64 16.46
C GLN A 300 9.92 16.64 17.51
N ARG A 301 8.75 16.09 17.18
CA ARG A 301 7.62 15.96 18.11
C ARG A 301 7.84 14.82 19.11
N GLN A 302 8.41 13.71 18.65
CA GLN A 302 8.81 12.62 19.54
C GLN A 302 9.80 13.11 20.60
N ASP A 303 10.81 13.91 20.21
CA ASP A 303 11.80 14.48 21.13
C ASP A 303 11.16 15.44 22.14
N LYS A 304 10.14 16.22 21.74
CA LYS A 304 9.32 17.04 22.66
C LYS A 304 8.60 16.16 23.69
N PHE A 305 7.96 15.08 23.25
CA PHE A 305 7.30 14.15 24.15
C PHE A 305 8.28 13.53 25.17
N TYR A 306 9.44 13.07 24.71
CA TYR A 306 10.47 12.48 25.59
C TYR A 306 11.06 13.51 26.57
N SER A 307 11.06 14.79 26.22
CA SER A 307 11.48 15.88 27.12
C SER A 307 10.37 16.40 28.03
N GLY A 308 9.19 15.79 28.03
CA GLY A 308 8.04 16.19 28.85
C GLY A 308 7.38 17.49 28.38
N GLN A 309 7.67 17.95 27.17
CA GLN A 309 7.04 19.12 26.55
C GLN A 309 5.76 18.72 25.81
N PRO A 310 4.77 19.63 25.68
CA PRO A 310 3.57 19.36 24.90
C PRO A 310 3.93 19.10 23.43
N LEU A 311 3.28 18.09 22.84
CA LEU A 311 3.47 17.69 21.43
C LEU A 311 3.12 18.82 20.46
N PHE A 312 2.12 19.62 20.80
CA PHE A 312 1.58 20.71 19.99
C PHE A 312 1.40 21.96 20.84
N ALA A 313 1.75 23.13 20.28
CA ALA A 313 1.65 24.40 20.99
C ALA A 313 0.20 24.81 21.32
N PHE A 314 -0.77 24.42 20.49
CA PHE A 314 -2.18 24.77 20.70
C PHE A 314 -2.78 24.19 22.00
N MET A 315 -2.10 23.22 22.63
CA MET A 315 -2.49 22.71 23.95
C MET A 315 -2.49 23.81 25.01
N ASP A 316 -1.62 24.82 24.87
CA ASP A 316 -1.61 25.97 25.76
C ASP A 316 -2.90 26.79 25.61
N LEU A 317 -3.43 26.93 24.39
CA LEU A 317 -4.70 27.63 24.15
C LEU A 317 -5.92 26.90 24.76
N LEU A 318 -5.88 25.56 24.83
CA LEU A 318 -6.90 24.80 25.55
C LEU A 318 -6.85 25.10 27.05
N ASN A 319 -5.65 25.08 27.63
CA ASN A 319 -5.43 25.36 29.06
C ASN A 319 -5.81 26.80 29.43
N GLU A 320 -5.52 27.77 28.55
CA GLU A 320 -5.86 29.19 28.70
C GLU A 320 -7.35 29.49 28.47
N LYS A 321 -8.17 28.49 28.09
CA LYS A 321 -9.57 28.66 27.69
C LYS A 321 -9.72 29.70 26.57
N ARG A 322 -8.87 29.61 25.56
CA ARG A 322 -8.92 30.41 24.33
C ARG A 322 -9.29 29.58 23.11
N LEU A 323 -8.95 28.30 23.14
CA LEU A 323 -9.42 27.30 22.21
C LEU A 323 -10.53 26.49 22.89
N PHE A 324 -11.69 26.40 22.25
CA PHE A 324 -12.84 25.67 22.75
C PHE A 324 -13.25 24.57 21.78
N LEU A 325 -13.60 23.40 22.32
CA LEU A 325 -14.05 22.25 21.55
C LEU A 325 -15.55 22.06 21.80
N PHE A 326 -16.33 21.95 20.73
CA PHE A 326 -17.76 21.68 20.84
C PHE A 326 -18.24 20.66 19.80
N PRO A 327 -19.18 19.78 20.15
CA PRO A 327 -19.67 18.77 19.22
C PRO A 327 -20.59 19.35 18.14
N VAL A 328 -21.39 20.37 18.48
CA VAL A 328 -22.43 20.94 17.62
C VAL A 328 -22.61 22.45 17.84
N LEU A 329 -23.05 23.16 16.79
CA LEU A 329 -23.30 24.61 16.80
C LEU A 329 -24.41 25.04 17.76
N HIS A 330 -25.45 24.23 17.90
CA HIS A 330 -26.63 24.54 18.69
C HIS A 330 -26.49 24.13 20.17
N SER A 331 -25.26 23.85 20.63
CA SER A 331 -25.02 23.51 22.04
C SER A 331 -25.26 24.74 22.94
N PRO A 332 -26.02 24.60 24.04
CA PRO A 332 -26.37 25.74 24.90
C PRO A 332 -25.14 26.39 25.54
N GLU A 333 -24.11 25.58 25.83
CA GLU A 333 -22.82 26.03 26.36
C GLU A 333 -22.09 26.92 25.36
N LEU A 334 -21.98 26.51 24.09
CA LEU A 334 -21.38 27.33 23.03
C LEU A 334 -22.12 28.64 22.87
N LEU A 335 -23.46 28.61 22.81
CA LEU A 335 -24.28 29.82 22.66
C LEU A 335 -24.09 30.81 23.82
N SER A 336 -23.76 30.33 25.02
CA SER A 336 -23.52 31.20 26.18
C SER A 336 -22.16 31.91 26.15
N ILE A 337 -21.17 31.33 25.44
CA ILE A 337 -19.81 31.87 25.37
C ILE A 337 -19.43 32.42 24.00
N TRP A 338 -20.29 32.26 22.99
CA TRP A 338 -20.06 32.69 21.61
C TRP A 338 -19.76 34.19 21.57
N HIS A 339 -18.68 34.54 20.88
CA HIS A 339 -18.22 35.92 20.77
C HIS A 339 -17.53 36.13 19.43
N GLU A 340 -17.90 37.20 18.73
CA GLU A 340 -17.29 37.62 17.46
C GLU A 340 -16.54 38.96 17.63
N PRO A 341 -15.38 39.16 16.96
CA PRO A 341 -14.78 38.28 15.95
C PRO A 341 -14.15 37.02 16.55
N CYS A 342 -14.18 35.91 15.79
CA CYS A 342 -13.62 34.62 16.20
C CYS A 342 -12.98 33.85 15.04
N ILE A 343 -12.25 32.80 15.37
CA ILE A 343 -11.74 31.82 14.39
C ILE A 343 -12.46 30.50 14.61
N VAL A 344 -13.12 29.97 13.58
CA VAL A 344 -13.82 28.69 13.66
C VAL A 344 -13.23 27.69 12.68
N ILE A 345 -12.87 26.53 13.22
CA ILE A 345 -12.40 25.36 12.48
C ILE A 345 -13.47 24.29 12.59
N CYS A 346 -14.02 23.84 11.46
CA CYS A 346 -15.12 22.87 11.50
C CYS A 346 -15.29 22.12 10.17
N PRO A 347 -15.82 20.89 10.17
CA PRO A 347 -16.19 20.21 8.93
C PRO A 347 -17.50 20.79 8.34
N HIS A 348 -17.84 20.53 7.08
CA HIS A 348 -17.09 19.79 6.09
C HIS A 348 -16.55 20.72 4.99
N TRP A 349 -15.35 20.45 4.49
CA TRP A 349 -14.64 21.22 3.45
C TRP A 349 -15.40 21.37 2.13
N SER A 350 -16.40 20.53 1.89
CA SER A 350 -17.27 20.62 0.71
C SER A 350 -18.26 21.77 0.75
N LEU A 351 -18.48 22.41 1.92
CA LEU A 351 -19.49 23.46 2.11
C LEU A 351 -20.90 22.99 1.71
N ARG A 352 -21.20 21.70 1.94
CA ARG A 352 -22.50 21.08 1.65
C ARG A 352 -23.16 20.46 2.87
N ILE A 353 -22.36 20.20 3.89
CA ILE A 353 -22.79 19.48 5.07
C ILE A 353 -22.03 19.97 6.30
N GLY A 354 -22.68 19.90 7.45
CA GLY A 354 -22.09 20.22 8.72
C GLY A 354 -22.05 21.72 9.06
N PRO A 355 -21.38 22.08 10.17
CA PRO A 355 -21.39 23.43 10.71
C PRO A 355 -20.86 24.50 9.76
N ALA A 356 -19.95 24.14 8.84
CA ALA A 356 -19.41 25.08 7.86
C ALA A 356 -20.48 25.76 6.99
N VAL A 357 -21.58 25.06 6.67
CA VAL A 357 -22.68 25.62 5.86
C VAL A 357 -23.41 26.73 6.61
N HIS A 358 -23.74 26.49 7.89
CA HIS A 358 -24.47 27.43 8.73
C HIS A 358 -23.64 28.69 9.00
N LEU A 359 -22.35 28.52 9.32
CA LEU A 359 -21.44 29.63 9.57
C LEU A 359 -21.16 30.44 8.31
N LEU A 360 -20.99 29.78 7.16
CA LEU A 360 -20.82 30.48 5.90
C LEU A 360 -22.08 31.26 5.54
N GLN A 361 -23.28 30.70 5.75
CA GLN A 361 -24.54 31.40 5.55
C GLN A 361 -24.69 32.63 6.46
N HIS A 362 -24.10 32.60 7.66
CA HIS A 362 -24.10 33.73 8.58
C HIS A 362 -23.13 34.82 8.16
N TRP A 363 -21.91 34.45 7.74
CA TRP A 363 -20.83 35.40 7.44
C TRP A 363 -20.69 35.77 5.96
N CYS A 364 -21.48 35.18 5.05
CA CYS A 364 -21.33 35.41 3.61
C CYS A 364 -21.44 36.89 3.19
N GLY A 365 -22.18 37.71 3.94
CA GLY A 365 -22.34 39.14 3.69
C GLY A 365 -21.31 40.05 4.37
N ASP A 366 -20.37 39.50 5.16
CA ASP A 366 -19.38 40.32 5.87
C ASP A 366 -18.05 40.42 5.12
N LYS A 367 -17.71 41.63 4.68
CA LYS A 367 -16.46 41.97 3.95
C LYS A 367 -15.20 41.83 4.79
N ASN A 368 -15.33 41.85 6.12
CA ASN A 368 -14.19 41.71 7.01
C ASN A 368 -13.90 40.25 7.33
N SER A 369 -14.90 39.37 7.22
CA SER A 369 -14.76 37.94 7.45
C SER A 369 -13.98 37.25 6.33
N LEU A 370 -13.40 36.09 6.66
CA LEU A 370 -12.54 35.29 5.79
C LEU A 370 -12.99 33.84 5.75
N LEU A 371 -13.21 33.30 4.54
CA LEU A 371 -13.35 31.88 4.28
C LEU A 371 -12.04 31.34 3.71
N VAL A 372 -11.48 30.32 4.36
CA VAL A 372 -10.36 29.53 3.83
C VAL A 372 -10.91 28.37 3.02
N MET A 373 -10.35 28.10 1.84
CA MET A 373 -10.79 26.99 0.99
C MET A 373 -9.60 26.27 0.36
N GLU A 374 -9.64 24.94 0.34
CA GLU A 374 -8.59 24.14 -0.31
C GLU A 374 -8.77 24.17 -1.85
N GLU A 375 -7.67 24.36 -2.58
CA GLU A 375 -7.64 24.23 -4.05
C GLU A 375 -8.06 22.82 -4.50
N GLY A 376 -8.77 22.72 -5.62
CA GLY A 376 -9.25 21.45 -6.20
C GLY A 376 -10.77 21.28 -6.17
N PHE A 377 -11.49 22.11 -5.40
CA PHE A 377 -12.95 22.19 -5.46
C PHE A 377 -13.40 23.35 -6.34
N ASN A 378 -14.46 23.14 -7.13
CA ASN A 378 -15.03 24.20 -7.96
C ASN A 378 -15.77 25.21 -7.08
N ALA A 379 -15.09 26.30 -6.73
CA ALA A 379 -15.62 27.36 -5.88
C ALA A 379 -16.90 28.00 -6.45
N ASN A 380 -16.99 28.14 -7.77
CA ASN A 380 -18.19 28.69 -8.41
C ASN A 380 -19.42 27.82 -8.10
N LEU A 381 -19.27 26.49 -8.20
CA LEU A 381 -20.34 25.57 -7.81
C LEU A 381 -20.55 25.58 -6.30
N ALA A 382 -19.47 25.57 -5.51
CA ALA A 382 -19.52 25.59 -4.04
C ALA A 382 -20.35 26.78 -3.51
N PHE A 383 -20.25 27.93 -4.14
CA PHE A 383 -20.90 29.15 -3.68
C PHE A 383 -22.33 29.39 -4.19
N LEU A 384 -22.81 28.62 -5.18
CA LEU A 384 -24.17 28.78 -5.72
C LEU A 384 -25.30 28.87 -4.66
N PRO A 385 -25.28 28.08 -3.56
CA PRO A 385 -26.34 28.17 -2.55
C PRO A 385 -26.33 29.47 -1.74
N PHE A 386 -25.20 30.18 -1.69
CA PHE A 386 -25.00 31.37 -0.86
C PHE A 386 -25.24 32.63 -1.71
N LYS A 387 -26.27 33.42 -1.35
CA LYS A 387 -26.62 34.65 -2.09
C LYS A 387 -25.78 35.83 -1.60
N SER A 388 -25.22 36.59 -2.55
CA SER A 388 -24.39 37.79 -2.33
C SER A 388 -23.19 37.55 -1.41
N MET A 389 -22.20 36.80 -1.91
CA MET A 389 -20.93 36.56 -1.22
C MET A 389 -20.05 37.82 -1.23
N GLU A 390 -20.05 38.56 -0.13
CA GLU A 390 -19.12 39.67 0.13
C GLU A 390 -17.93 39.26 1.01
N ILE A 391 -18.01 38.08 1.64
CA ILE A 391 -16.93 37.46 2.41
C ILE A 391 -15.67 37.26 1.56
N LYS A 392 -14.50 37.53 2.15
CA LYS A 392 -13.22 37.28 1.48
C LYS A 392 -12.98 35.78 1.41
N VAL A 393 -12.58 35.28 0.24
CA VAL A 393 -12.24 33.87 0.05
C VAL A 393 -10.74 33.76 -0.23
N LEU A 394 -10.05 32.99 0.60
CA LEU A 394 -8.65 32.65 0.40
C LEU A 394 -8.55 31.17 -0.01
N GLN A 395 -8.13 30.95 -1.25
CA GLN A 395 -7.85 29.60 -1.76
C GLN A 395 -6.39 29.23 -1.50
N CYS A 396 -6.17 28.01 -1.01
CA CYS A 396 -4.84 27.51 -0.67
C CYS A 396 -4.61 26.10 -1.23
N SER A 397 -3.44 25.87 -1.83
CA SER A 397 -2.94 24.53 -2.16
C SER A 397 -1.89 24.08 -1.15
N PHE A 398 -2.14 22.96 -0.48
CA PHE A 398 -1.13 22.30 0.36
C PHE A 398 -0.56 21.05 -0.33
N LEU A 399 0.65 20.65 0.05
CA LEU A 399 1.32 19.46 -0.47
C LEU A 399 0.43 18.23 -0.30
N SER A 400 0.14 17.56 -1.42
CA SER A 400 -0.71 16.38 -1.45
C SER A 400 0.02 15.13 -1.94
N GLY A 401 1.33 15.22 -2.20
CA GLY A 401 2.10 14.12 -2.79
C GLY A 401 3.46 14.56 -3.34
N MET A 402 4.15 13.66 -4.03
CA MET A 402 5.44 13.96 -4.65
C MET A 402 5.27 14.44 -6.09
N ASN A 403 6.18 15.30 -6.56
CA ASN A 403 6.18 15.70 -7.97
C ASN A 403 6.82 14.63 -8.86
N PHE A 404 6.58 14.73 -10.16
CA PHE A 404 7.11 13.80 -11.16
C PHE A 404 8.64 13.63 -11.08
N ARG A 405 9.40 14.73 -10.89
CA ARG A 405 10.86 14.69 -10.79
C ARG A 405 11.35 13.91 -9.57
N LYS A 406 10.79 14.14 -8.37
CA LYS A 406 11.15 13.38 -7.17
C LYS A 406 10.73 11.91 -7.30
N ALA A 407 9.59 11.63 -7.93
CA ALA A 407 9.18 10.26 -8.25
C ALA A 407 10.19 9.57 -9.17
N GLU A 408 10.67 10.24 -10.21
CA GLU A 408 11.69 9.68 -11.12
C GLU A 408 12.98 9.31 -10.38
N PHE A 409 13.51 10.22 -9.56
CA PHE A 409 14.72 9.94 -8.77
C PHE A 409 14.52 8.84 -7.74
N LEU A 410 13.34 8.78 -7.10
CA LEU A 410 12.98 7.70 -6.19
C LEU A 410 13.01 6.36 -6.93
N LEU A 411 12.43 6.26 -8.13
CA LEU A 411 12.40 5.03 -8.90
C LEU A 411 13.81 4.61 -9.37
N LYS A 412 14.68 5.57 -9.74
CA LYS A 412 16.10 5.29 -10.01
C LYS A 412 16.83 4.71 -8.79
N LEU A 413 16.49 5.17 -7.58
CA LEU A 413 17.06 4.66 -6.33
C LEU A 413 16.52 3.27 -5.96
N LEU A 414 15.23 3.02 -6.19
CA LEU A 414 14.57 1.76 -5.86
C LEU A 414 14.91 0.63 -6.85
N LYS A 415 15.26 0.98 -8.10
CA LYS A 415 15.61 0.07 -9.20
C LYS A 415 14.60 -1.09 -9.36
N PRO A 416 13.30 -0.79 -9.55
CA PRO A 416 12.29 -1.83 -9.79
C PRO A 416 12.47 -2.49 -11.16
N LYS A 417 11.78 -3.61 -11.40
CA LYS A 417 11.70 -4.21 -12.75
C LYS A 417 10.49 -3.69 -13.52
N TYR A 418 9.36 -3.56 -12.82
CA TYR A 418 8.12 -3.00 -13.38
C TYR A 418 7.59 -1.86 -12.50
N VAL A 419 7.03 -0.84 -13.15
CA VAL A 419 6.30 0.24 -12.48
C VAL A 419 4.92 0.38 -13.12
N LEU A 420 3.88 0.38 -12.28
CA LEU A 420 2.50 0.55 -12.70
C LEU A 420 2.07 2.00 -12.44
N PHE A 421 1.61 2.68 -13.50
CA PHE A 421 1.11 4.04 -13.44
C PHE A 421 -0.36 4.14 -13.90
N PRO A 422 -1.15 5.08 -13.38
CA PRO A 422 -2.47 5.38 -13.93
C PRO A 422 -2.34 5.84 -15.39
N GLU A 423 -3.25 5.44 -16.26
CA GLU A 423 -3.20 5.82 -17.69
C GLU A 423 -3.21 7.34 -17.92
N LYS A 424 -3.81 8.12 -17.02
CA LYS A 424 -3.80 9.60 -17.06
C LYS A 424 -2.38 10.18 -17.18
N LEU A 425 -1.36 9.49 -16.64
CA LEU A 425 0.04 9.92 -16.71
C LEU A 425 0.70 9.70 -18.07
N LYS A 426 0.09 8.91 -18.96
CA LYS A 426 0.62 8.62 -20.31
C LYS A 426 0.72 9.88 -21.17
N GLN A 427 -0.11 10.89 -20.91
CA GLN A 427 -0.21 12.11 -21.72
C GLN A 427 0.88 13.15 -21.38
N GLY A 428 1.42 13.15 -20.14
CA GLY A 428 2.18 14.30 -19.64
C GLY A 428 3.71 14.27 -19.78
N LYS A 429 4.34 13.09 -19.95
CA LYS A 429 5.75 12.90 -20.36
C LYS A 429 6.07 11.41 -20.28
N SER A 430 6.71 10.87 -21.32
CA SER A 430 7.22 9.50 -21.29
C SER A 430 8.36 9.38 -20.28
N PHE A 431 8.36 8.31 -19.49
CA PHE A 431 9.52 7.83 -18.76
C PHE A 431 10.58 7.33 -19.77
N VAL A 432 11.19 8.26 -20.52
CA VAL A 432 12.19 7.95 -21.55
C VAL A 432 13.50 7.54 -20.88
N ASN A 433 14.14 6.48 -21.37
CA ASN A 433 15.45 5.97 -20.92
C ASN A 433 15.51 5.52 -19.45
N GLN A 434 14.67 4.55 -19.06
CA GLN A 434 14.66 4.03 -17.70
C GLN A 434 15.02 2.55 -17.66
N SER A 435 15.64 2.13 -16.55
CA SER A 435 16.09 0.76 -16.30
C SER A 435 14.94 -0.21 -15.98
N PHE A 436 13.69 0.26 -16.05
CA PHE A 436 12.49 -0.49 -15.68
C PHE A 436 11.38 -0.35 -16.72
N SER A 437 10.52 -1.35 -16.78
CA SER A 437 9.38 -1.38 -17.69
C SER A 437 8.15 -0.71 -17.08
N VAL A 438 7.46 0.11 -17.85
CA VAL A 438 6.25 0.81 -17.41
C VAL A 438 5.00 0.09 -17.93
N ILE A 439 4.03 -0.13 -17.04
CA ILE A 439 2.71 -0.66 -17.36
C ILE A 439 1.67 0.38 -16.93
N TYR A 440 0.73 0.70 -17.81
CA TYR A 440 -0.37 1.61 -17.46
C TYR A 440 -1.60 0.81 -17.05
N TYR A 441 -2.31 1.30 -16.03
CA TYR A 441 -3.57 0.70 -15.58
C TYR A 441 -4.74 1.67 -15.74
N LEU A 442 -5.89 1.09 -16.08
CA LEU A 442 -7.19 1.75 -16.17
C LEU A 442 -8.03 1.45 -14.92
N GLU A 443 -8.93 2.37 -14.60
CA GLU A 443 -9.93 2.12 -13.57
C GLU A 443 -10.83 0.94 -14.02
N ASN A 444 -11.16 0.03 -13.12
CA ASN A 444 -11.97 -1.18 -13.36
C ASN A 444 -11.37 -2.27 -14.27
N GLU A 445 -10.11 -2.16 -14.69
CA GLU A 445 -9.45 -3.20 -15.49
C GLU A 445 -8.47 -4.06 -14.69
N THR A 446 -8.36 -5.34 -15.05
CA THR A 446 -7.38 -6.26 -14.44
C THR A 446 -6.08 -6.25 -15.23
N VAL A 447 -5.02 -5.74 -14.61
CA VAL A 447 -3.67 -5.73 -15.19
C VAL A 447 -2.88 -6.97 -14.76
N LYS A 448 -2.31 -7.68 -15.73
CA LYS A 448 -1.45 -8.84 -15.49
C LYS A 448 0.01 -8.39 -15.42
N VAL A 449 0.63 -8.59 -14.26
CA VAL A 449 2.07 -8.32 -14.08
C VAL A 449 2.87 -9.58 -14.42
N PRO A 450 3.96 -9.49 -15.20
CA PRO A 450 4.78 -10.65 -15.55
C PRO A 450 5.37 -11.35 -14.33
N LYS A 451 5.48 -12.69 -14.41
CA LYS A 451 6.20 -13.49 -13.40
C LYS A 451 7.70 -13.26 -13.58
N LEU A 452 8.40 -13.00 -12.47
CA LEU A 452 9.79 -12.56 -12.48
C LEU A 452 10.82 -13.58 -12.01
N LYS A 453 10.39 -14.58 -11.23
CA LYS A 453 11.23 -15.68 -10.76
C LYS A 453 10.59 -17.00 -11.14
N ASP A 454 11.28 -17.76 -12.00
CA ASP A 454 10.93 -19.15 -12.30
C ASP A 454 11.42 -20.11 -11.19
N SER A 455 12.50 -19.74 -10.50
CA SER A 455 13.02 -20.42 -9.32
C SER A 455 12.56 -19.74 -8.02
N SER A 456 11.97 -20.51 -7.11
CA SER A 456 11.69 -20.06 -5.75
C SER A 456 12.85 -20.42 -4.83
N GLU A 457 13.31 -19.46 -4.03
CA GLU A 457 14.23 -19.73 -2.92
C GLU A 457 13.54 -20.67 -1.92
N LEU A 458 14.28 -21.68 -1.46
CA LEU A 458 13.81 -22.71 -0.53
C LEU A 458 14.71 -22.68 0.70
N ASP A 459 14.14 -22.34 1.86
CA ASP A 459 14.82 -22.41 3.13
C ASP A 459 14.74 -23.86 3.64
N ILE A 460 15.89 -24.46 3.96
CA ILE A 460 15.98 -25.84 4.45
C ILE A 460 16.16 -25.79 5.96
N GLY A 461 15.29 -26.48 6.70
CA GLY A 461 15.38 -26.64 8.15
C GLY A 461 16.74 -27.19 8.56
N ILE A 462 17.27 -26.70 9.67
CA ILE A 462 18.63 -27.03 10.14
C ILE A 462 18.79 -28.55 10.33
N ASP A 463 17.74 -29.21 10.83
CA ASP A 463 17.63 -30.64 11.03
C ASP A 463 17.83 -31.45 9.73
N LEU A 464 17.22 -31.01 8.63
CA LEU A 464 17.38 -31.61 7.30
C LEU A 464 18.71 -31.23 6.65
N ALA A 465 19.14 -29.97 6.81
CA ALA A 465 20.40 -29.49 6.27
C ALA A 465 21.59 -30.27 6.85
N CYS A 466 21.55 -30.63 8.13
CA CYS A 466 22.57 -31.46 8.77
C CYS A 466 22.62 -32.91 8.24
N GLN A 467 21.57 -33.39 7.58
CA GLN A 467 21.48 -34.75 7.02
C GLN A 467 21.88 -34.82 5.55
N LEU A 468 22.30 -33.70 4.95
CA LEU A 468 22.71 -33.62 3.55
C LEU A 468 23.98 -34.44 3.28
N GLY A 469 23.80 -35.67 2.79
CA GLY A 469 24.85 -36.45 2.15
C GLY A 469 24.96 -36.07 0.68
N TYR A 470 26.05 -35.40 0.29
CA TYR A 470 26.29 -35.02 -1.10
C TYR A 470 27.04 -36.11 -1.86
N THR A 471 26.59 -36.38 -3.08
CA THR A 471 27.28 -37.22 -4.06
C THR A 471 27.74 -36.33 -5.21
N LYS A 472 29.05 -36.32 -5.50
CA LYS A 472 29.62 -35.54 -6.61
C LYS A 472 29.43 -36.30 -7.92
N LEU A 473 28.85 -35.64 -8.92
CA LEU A 473 28.81 -36.15 -10.29
C LEU A 473 30.08 -35.70 -11.02
N GLU A 474 30.95 -36.65 -11.35
CA GLU A 474 32.26 -36.38 -11.98
C GLU A 474 32.15 -35.69 -13.35
N LYS A 475 31.00 -35.76 -14.02
CA LYS A 475 30.80 -35.21 -15.38
C LYS A 475 30.33 -33.75 -15.44
N GLU A 476 29.79 -33.18 -14.36
CA GLU A 476 29.12 -31.86 -14.42
C GLU A 476 29.49 -30.86 -13.30
N GLU A 477 30.52 -31.13 -12.47
CA GLU A 477 30.83 -30.34 -11.26
C GLU A 477 29.63 -30.11 -10.31
N MET A 478 28.53 -30.83 -10.50
CA MET A 478 27.34 -30.72 -9.65
C MET A 478 27.41 -31.74 -8.50
N SER A 479 27.05 -31.27 -7.32
CA SER A 479 26.84 -32.13 -6.14
C SER A 479 25.35 -32.31 -5.94
N ILE A 480 24.87 -33.55 -5.87
CA ILE A 480 23.46 -33.87 -5.66
C ILE A 480 23.31 -34.47 -4.28
N ALA A 481 22.25 -34.07 -3.56
CA ALA A 481 21.85 -34.65 -2.30
C ALA A 481 20.33 -34.81 -2.29
N ARG A 482 19.85 -35.99 -1.86
CA ARG A 482 18.42 -36.27 -1.74
C ARG A 482 17.94 -35.76 -0.39
N LEU A 483 16.90 -34.93 -0.41
CA LEU A 483 16.19 -34.46 0.77
C LEU A 483 14.75 -34.95 0.73
N LYS A 484 14.28 -35.50 1.85
CA LYS A 484 12.87 -35.83 2.06
C LYS A 484 12.38 -35.00 3.23
N GLY A 485 11.38 -34.17 2.99
CA GLY A 485 10.78 -33.31 4.00
C GLY A 485 9.38 -32.89 3.58
N GLU A 486 8.67 -32.26 4.50
CA GLU A 486 7.41 -31.59 4.22
C GLU A 486 7.69 -30.15 3.79
N LEU A 487 7.06 -29.72 2.70
CA LEU A 487 7.18 -28.36 2.17
C LEU A 487 6.01 -27.52 2.69
N LEU A 488 6.31 -26.47 3.44
CA LEU A 488 5.31 -25.47 3.85
C LEU A 488 5.73 -24.09 3.36
N VAL A 489 4.75 -23.19 3.29
CA VAL A 489 5.01 -21.77 3.11
C VAL A 489 4.79 -21.10 4.45
N GLU A 490 5.86 -20.59 5.04
CA GLU A 490 5.83 -19.92 6.33
C GLU A 490 6.41 -18.51 6.16
N GLN A 491 5.68 -17.49 6.63
CA GLN A 491 6.05 -16.08 6.53
C GLN A 491 6.42 -15.62 5.11
N GLY A 492 5.73 -16.16 4.09
CA GLY A 492 5.98 -15.82 2.68
C GLY A 492 7.29 -16.38 2.12
N LYS A 493 7.85 -17.41 2.75
CA LYS A 493 8.99 -18.19 2.24
C LYS A 493 8.63 -19.66 2.14
N ASN A 494 9.24 -20.35 1.18
CA ASN A 494 9.12 -21.80 1.08
C ASN A 494 10.11 -22.42 2.07
N VAL A 495 9.64 -23.22 3.02
CA VAL A 495 10.46 -23.88 4.03
C VAL A 495 10.27 -25.39 3.95
N LEU A 496 11.38 -26.13 3.97
CA LEU A 496 11.41 -27.60 4.01
C LEU A 496 11.86 -28.07 5.40
N PHE A 497 11.06 -28.90 6.08
CA PHE A 497 11.38 -29.45 7.42
C PHE A 497 11.17 -30.96 7.46
N SER A 498 11.76 -31.63 8.46
CA SER A 498 11.60 -33.07 8.62
C SER A 498 10.16 -33.42 9.01
N GLY A 499 9.46 -34.13 8.12
CA GLY A 499 8.07 -34.54 8.35
C GLY A 499 7.96 -35.63 9.42
N LYS A 500 6.87 -35.63 10.19
CA LYS A 500 6.54 -36.76 11.07
C LYS A 500 6.04 -37.90 10.18
N GLU A 501 6.70 -39.05 10.21
CA GLU A 501 6.24 -40.22 9.44
C GLU A 501 4.81 -40.60 9.88
N TYR A 502 3.81 -40.24 9.07
CA TYR A 502 2.49 -40.82 9.18
C TYR A 502 2.59 -42.28 8.74
N ALA A 503 2.29 -43.19 9.66
CA ALA A 503 2.40 -44.64 9.52
C ALA A 503 1.41 -45.27 8.50
N GLY A 504 1.04 -44.56 7.43
CA GLY A 504 0.02 -45.00 6.47
C GLY A 504 0.28 -44.69 4.98
N SER A 505 1.35 -43.98 4.60
CA SER A 505 1.65 -43.74 3.17
C SER A 505 2.67 -44.76 2.64
N SER A 506 2.23 -46.01 2.45
CA SER A 506 3.02 -47.08 1.83
C SER A 506 2.97 -47.04 0.29
N GLU A 507 2.95 -45.85 -0.31
CA GLU A 507 3.25 -45.71 -1.74
C GLU A 507 4.72 -45.34 -1.87
N THR A 508 5.56 -46.36 -2.06
CA THR A 508 6.95 -46.18 -2.49
C THR A 508 6.93 -45.48 -3.84
N ARG A 509 7.15 -44.16 -3.86
CA ARG A 509 7.40 -43.42 -5.10
C ARG A 509 8.53 -44.10 -5.86
N PRO A 510 8.44 -44.22 -7.21
CA PRO A 510 9.47 -44.88 -8.00
C PRO A 510 10.83 -44.21 -7.74
N LEU A 511 11.81 -45.00 -7.34
CA LEU A 511 13.18 -44.54 -7.15
C LEU A 511 13.76 -44.19 -8.52
N LEU A 512 14.32 -43.00 -8.66
CA LEU A 512 15.06 -42.61 -9.87
C LEU A 512 16.48 -43.12 -9.69
N TYR A 513 16.93 -43.98 -10.58
CA TYR A 513 18.30 -44.50 -10.55
C TYR A 513 19.13 -43.75 -11.59
N LEU A 514 20.27 -43.21 -11.18
CA LEU A 514 21.13 -42.36 -12.02
C LEU A 514 22.56 -42.91 -12.02
N GLY A 515 23.06 -43.24 -13.21
CA GLY A 515 24.40 -43.81 -13.39
C GLY A 515 24.48 -44.76 -14.58
N GLY A 516 25.68 -44.98 -15.09
CA GLY A 516 25.95 -46.05 -16.04
C GLY A 516 26.23 -47.35 -15.30
N VAL A 517 25.69 -48.48 -15.78
CA VAL A 517 26.00 -49.80 -15.21
C VAL A 517 27.44 -50.16 -15.57
N ASN A 518 28.35 -50.16 -14.59
CA ASN A 518 29.69 -50.69 -14.79
C ASN A 518 29.60 -52.22 -14.89
N LEU A 519 29.93 -52.77 -16.06
CA LEU A 519 29.80 -54.20 -16.37
C LEU A 519 30.65 -55.08 -15.44
N GLU A 520 31.84 -54.66 -15.02
CA GLU A 520 32.71 -55.43 -14.13
C GLU A 520 32.09 -55.57 -12.73
N ASN A 521 31.57 -54.46 -12.19
CA ASN A 521 30.86 -54.46 -10.91
C ASN A 521 29.52 -55.20 -11.00
N PHE A 522 28.87 -55.16 -12.16
CA PHE A 522 27.62 -55.88 -12.39
C PHE A 522 27.82 -57.40 -12.42
N LEU A 523 28.84 -57.88 -13.14
CA LEU A 523 29.17 -59.30 -13.19
C LEU A 523 29.59 -59.86 -11.83
N THR A 524 30.41 -59.11 -11.08
CA THR A 524 30.81 -59.51 -9.71
C THR A 524 29.61 -59.55 -8.75
N THR A 525 28.69 -58.60 -8.87
CA THR A 525 27.44 -58.60 -8.09
C THR A 525 26.55 -59.80 -8.45
N LEU A 526 26.39 -60.11 -9.74
CA LEU A 526 25.63 -61.29 -10.20
C LEU A 526 26.26 -62.61 -9.72
N GLN A 527 27.59 -62.73 -9.80
CA GLN A 527 28.33 -63.89 -9.29
C GLN A 527 28.15 -64.06 -7.77
N SER A 528 28.19 -62.97 -7.00
CA SER A 528 27.94 -63.00 -5.55
C SER A 528 26.51 -63.46 -5.19
N MET A 529 25.56 -63.26 -6.10
CA MET A 529 24.18 -63.72 -6.00
C MET A 529 23.97 -65.14 -6.57
N GLY A 530 25.05 -65.82 -6.99
CA GLY A 530 25.01 -67.18 -7.53
C GLY A 530 24.57 -67.29 -8.99
N ILE A 531 24.59 -66.19 -9.75
CA ILE A 531 24.15 -66.13 -11.14
C ILE A 531 25.38 -66.06 -12.07
N ASN A 532 25.56 -67.09 -12.91
CA ASN A 532 26.61 -67.12 -13.92
C ASN A 532 26.14 -66.40 -15.19
N ALA A 533 26.86 -65.35 -15.57
CA ALA A 533 26.57 -64.53 -16.74
C ALA A 533 27.81 -64.41 -17.65
N THR A 534 27.60 -64.40 -18.96
CA THR A 534 28.62 -64.23 -20.00
C THR A 534 28.34 -62.94 -20.78
N VAL A 535 29.39 -62.18 -21.10
CA VAL A 535 29.25 -60.92 -21.84
C VAL A 535 29.64 -61.12 -23.31
N GLU A 536 28.80 -60.61 -24.20
CA GLU A 536 29.04 -60.49 -25.62
C GLU A 536 28.97 -59.00 -26.00
N GLU A 537 30.02 -58.46 -26.61
CA GLU A 537 30.01 -57.09 -27.12
C GLU A 537 29.42 -57.08 -28.53
N ALA A 538 28.30 -56.39 -28.71
CA ALA A 538 27.64 -56.21 -30.00
C ALA A 538 27.69 -54.73 -30.42
N MET A 539 27.89 -54.48 -31.72
CA MET A 539 27.73 -53.15 -32.30
C MET A 539 26.28 -52.98 -32.78
N THR A 540 25.67 -51.83 -32.52
CA THR A 540 24.35 -51.51 -33.12
C THR A 540 24.46 -51.34 -34.63
N THR A 541 23.36 -51.57 -35.34
CA THR A 541 23.27 -51.43 -36.81
C THR A 541 23.58 -50.02 -37.32
N ASP A 542 23.57 -49.02 -36.42
CA ASP A 542 23.80 -47.60 -36.74
C ASP A 542 25.22 -47.11 -36.37
N GLY A 543 26.11 -47.99 -35.89
CA GLY A 543 27.56 -47.73 -35.80
C GLY A 543 28.02 -46.67 -34.78
N SER A 544 27.14 -46.10 -33.95
CA SER A 544 27.51 -45.02 -33.01
C SER A 544 27.66 -45.44 -31.55
N ASP A 545 27.02 -46.52 -31.08
CA ASP A 545 27.03 -46.91 -29.65
C ASP A 545 27.43 -48.36 -29.41
N LYS A 546 28.39 -48.58 -28.49
CA LYS A 546 28.75 -49.92 -28.00
C LYS A 546 27.61 -50.47 -27.15
N THR A 547 27.09 -51.64 -27.51
CA THR A 547 26.08 -52.35 -26.71
C THR A 547 26.68 -53.62 -26.14
N SER A 548 26.57 -53.78 -24.83
CA SER A 548 27.04 -54.99 -24.16
C SER A 548 25.84 -55.86 -23.85
N LEU A 549 25.82 -57.05 -24.43
CA LEU A 549 24.80 -58.07 -24.18
C LEU A 549 25.31 -59.01 -23.10
N VAL A 550 24.57 -59.13 -22.00
CA VAL A 550 24.88 -60.06 -20.92
C VAL A 550 23.89 -61.22 -20.97
N HIS A 551 24.40 -62.43 -21.21
CA HIS A 551 23.63 -63.66 -21.29
C HIS A 551 23.74 -64.44 -19.99
N ILE A 552 22.60 -64.83 -19.41
CA ILE A 552 22.53 -65.75 -18.27
C ILE A 552 22.13 -67.13 -18.78
N LEU A 553 23.06 -68.10 -18.68
CA LEU A 553 22.97 -69.44 -19.27
C LEU A 553 22.56 -70.54 -18.26
N GLY A 554 22.33 -70.17 -16.99
CA GLY A 554 21.79 -71.07 -15.95
C GLY A 554 20.33 -71.49 -16.21
N PRO A 555 19.68 -72.31 -15.35
CA PRO A 555 18.45 -73.07 -15.68
C PRO A 555 17.26 -72.23 -16.20
N LYS A 556 17.29 -70.91 -16.02
CA LYS A 556 16.35 -69.93 -16.58
C LYS A 556 17.14 -68.87 -17.35
N LYS A 557 16.70 -68.54 -18.55
CA LYS A 557 17.44 -67.67 -19.48
C LYS A 557 17.05 -66.21 -19.28
N ALA A 558 18.04 -65.33 -19.31
CA ALA A 558 17.82 -63.89 -19.36
C ALA A 558 18.85 -63.24 -20.28
N LEU A 559 18.40 -62.20 -20.99
CA LEU A 559 19.22 -61.37 -21.86
C LEU A 559 19.15 -59.93 -21.36
N ILE A 560 20.30 -59.33 -21.09
CA ILE A 560 20.40 -57.96 -20.59
C ILE A 560 21.17 -57.14 -21.61
N GLU A 561 20.50 -56.17 -22.22
CA GLU A 561 21.11 -55.20 -23.13
C GLU A 561 21.51 -53.96 -22.34
N VAL A 562 22.81 -53.69 -22.23
CA VAL A 562 23.36 -52.51 -21.56
C VAL A 562 23.91 -51.56 -22.63
N THR A 563 23.34 -50.35 -22.70
CA THR A 563 23.86 -49.25 -23.53
C THR A 563 24.24 -48.06 -22.65
N ALA A 564 24.83 -47.03 -23.23
CA ALA A 564 25.22 -45.81 -22.50
C ALA A 564 24.03 -45.09 -21.81
N ALA A 565 22.80 -45.26 -22.32
CA ALA A 565 21.61 -44.54 -21.84
C ALA A 565 20.46 -45.44 -21.39
N ARG A 566 20.50 -46.75 -21.67
CA ARG A 566 19.42 -47.69 -21.31
C ARG A 566 19.95 -49.05 -20.89
N THR A 567 19.23 -49.71 -19.99
CA THR A 567 19.44 -51.12 -19.66
C THR A 567 18.11 -51.85 -19.78
N ILE A 568 18.04 -52.85 -20.67
CA ILE A 568 16.82 -53.62 -20.93
C ILE A 568 17.07 -55.04 -20.43
N VAL A 569 16.21 -55.52 -19.53
CA VAL A 569 16.23 -56.91 -19.02
C VAL A 569 15.09 -57.67 -19.67
N SER A 570 15.42 -58.71 -20.44
CA SER A 570 14.46 -59.62 -21.06
C SER A 570 14.57 -61.00 -20.42
N THR A 571 13.54 -61.42 -19.68
CA THR A 571 13.46 -62.74 -19.05
C THR A 571 12.01 -63.21 -18.98
N ASP A 572 11.84 -64.53 -19.04
CA ASP A 572 10.57 -65.24 -18.89
C ASP A 572 10.24 -65.58 -17.43
N ASP A 573 11.16 -65.30 -16.50
CA ASP A 573 11.01 -65.62 -15.08
C ASP A 573 10.96 -64.39 -14.17
N GLU A 574 9.85 -64.28 -13.43
CA GLU A 574 9.58 -63.13 -12.55
C GLU A 574 10.55 -63.04 -11.36
N TYR A 575 10.98 -64.18 -10.81
CA TYR A 575 11.92 -64.23 -9.69
C TYR A 575 13.34 -63.83 -10.12
N LEU A 576 13.77 -64.31 -11.30
CA LEU A 576 15.04 -63.91 -11.90
C LEU A 576 15.05 -62.43 -12.28
N SER A 577 13.93 -61.91 -12.82
CA SER A 577 13.74 -60.49 -13.10
C SER A 577 13.94 -59.63 -11.84
N ALA A 578 13.33 -60.03 -10.71
CA ALA A 578 13.47 -59.33 -9.44
C ALA A 578 14.91 -59.34 -8.91
N LEU A 579 15.62 -60.46 -9.04
CA LEU A 579 17.03 -60.56 -8.63
C LEU A 579 17.96 -59.71 -9.51
N ILE A 580 17.77 -59.72 -10.83
CA ILE A 580 18.54 -58.89 -11.77
C ILE A 580 18.26 -57.42 -11.51
N SER A 581 17.00 -57.04 -11.32
CA SER A 581 16.61 -55.67 -10.96
C SER A 581 17.30 -55.23 -9.67
N LYS A 582 17.32 -56.07 -8.63
CA LYS A 582 18.03 -55.78 -7.37
C LYS A 582 19.54 -55.62 -7.56
N ALA A 583 20.16 -56.43 -8.40
CA ALA A 583 21.59 -56.32 -8.72
C ALA A 583 21.92 -55.00 -9.44
N ILE A 584 21.07 -54.58 -10.39
CA ILE A 584 21.20 -53.28 -11.08
C ILE A 584 21.00 -52.12 -10.09
N CYS A 585 19.98 -52.21 -9.23
CA CYS A 585 19.68 -51.18 -8.22
C CYS A 585 20.81 -51.00 -7.20
N ASN A 586 21.60 -52.04 -6.91
CA ASN A 586 22.75 -51.93 -6.00
C ASN A 586 23.94 -51.18 -6.60
N ILE A 587 23.99 -51.03 -7.92
CA ILE A 587 25.12 -50.42 -8.65
C ILE A 587 24.81 -48.98 -9.02
N LEU A 588 23.54 -48.69 -9.29
CA LEU A 588 23.10 -47.35 -9.66
C LEU A 588 22.92 -46.47 -8.41
N ASN A 589 23.26 -45.19 -8.53
CA ASN A 589 22.99 -44.24 -7.46
C ASN A 589 21.48 -43.94 -7.41
N ILE A 590 20.91 -43.96 -6.21
CA ILE A 590 19.51 -43.62 -5.98
C ILE A 590 19.40 -42.09 -5.88
N VAL A 591 18.52 -41.51 -6.70
CA VAL A 591 18.15 -40.08 -6.74
C VAL A 591 16.74 -39.91 -6.22
#